data_AF-A0A0H5QPN3-F1
#
_entry.id   AF-A0A0H5QPN3-F1
#
_cell.length_a   1.000
_cell.length_b   1.000
_cell.length_c   1.000
_cell.angle_alpha   90.00
_cell.angle_beta   90.00
_cell.angle_gamma   90.00
#
_symmetry.space_group_name_H-M   'P 1'
#
loop_
_entity.id
_entity.type
_entity.pdbx_description
1 polymer ?
#
loop_
_entity_poly.entity_id
_entity_poly.type
_entity_poly.pdbx_seq_one_letter_code
_entity_poly.pdbx_strand_id
1 'polypeptide(L)'
;MWSRDLRWRCIVLHYVYSTSIENVSVLLGVGKTSIKRWIALFERTGNVVNDAVRQRSARWPTEVYDYVHTFIVNSPCFYIEELQEELALRFPELTNISSATICRALRHDLKVSRKVLEKRAR
;
A
#
# COMPACT_ATOMS: atom_id res chain seq x y z
N MET A 1 1.93 1.37 19.75
CA MET A 1 2.68 0.40 18.92
C MET A 1 3.88 -0.07 19.73
N TRP A 2 4.07 -1.37 19.93
CA TRP A 2 5.12 -1.90 20.81
C TRP A 2 6.50 -1.83 20.18
N SER A 3 7.53 -1.48 20.99
CA SER A 3 8.94 -1.41 20.60
C SER A 3 9.47 -2.74 20.05
N ARG A 4 10.44 -2.69 19.13
CA ARG A 4 11.13 -3.86 18.57
C ARG A 4 11.80 -4.70 19.67
N ASP A 5 12.45 -4.05 20.64
CA ASP A 5 13.12 -4.74 21.76
C ASP A 5 12.15 -5.52 22.62
N LEU A 6 10.97 -4.96 22.88
CA LEU A 6 9.94 -5.60 23.67
C LEU A 6 9.40 -6.87 22.97
N ARG A 7 9.25 -6.83 21.64
CA ARG A 7 8.84 -8.02 20.87
C ARG A 7 9.91 -9.11 20.92
N TRP A 8 11.18 -8.75 20.75
CA TRP A 8 12.28 -9.71 20.89
C TRP A 8 12.34 -10.30 22.29
N ARG A 9 12.14 -9.48 23.33
CA ARG A 9 12.07 -9.96 24.72
C ARG A 9 10.92 -10.95 24.93
N CYS A 10 9.76 -10.75 24.29
CA CYS A 10 8.69 -11.74 24.29
C CYS A 10 9.12 -13.08 23.67
N ILE A 11 9.77 -13.05 22.50
CA ILE A 11 10.23 -14.27 21.81
C ILE A 11 11.27 -15.00 22.66
N VAL A 12 12.23 -14.27 23.24
CA VAL A 12 13.27 -14.85 24.09
C VAL A 12 12.66 -15.50 25.33
N LEU A 13 11.73 -14.83 26.03
CA LEU A 13 11.05 -15.41 27.20
C LEU A 13 10.27 -16.68 26.83
N HIS A 14 9.64 -16.70 25.66
CA HIS A 14 8.86 -17.85 25.24
C HIS A 14 9.73 -19.04 24.82
N TYR A 15 10.73 -18.83 23.94
CA TYR A 15 11.52 -19.93 23.37
C TYR A 15 12.75 -20.30 24.19
N VAL A 16 13.46 -19.33 24.78
CA VAL A 16 14.71 -19.60 25.53
C VAL A 16 14.39 -19.98 26.97
N TYR A 17 13.45 -19.27 27.59
CA TYR A 17 13.05 -19.50 29.00
C TYR A 17 11.80 -20.37 29.13
N SER A 18 11.30 -20.94 28.04
CA SER A 18 10.12 -21.83 27.99
C SER A 18 8.90 -21.29 28.76
N THR A 19 8.74 -19.96 28.80
CA THR A 19 7.67 -19.31 29.55
C THR A 19 6.37 -19.34 28.74
N SER A 20 5.24 -19.67 29.39
CA SER A 20 3.93 -19.67 28.75
C SER A 20 3.52 -18.26 28.27
N ILE A 21 2.71 -18.19 27.22
CA ILE A 21 2.24 -16.92 26.66
C ILE A 21 1.43 -16.13 27.70
N GLU A 22 0.72 -16.83 28.58
CA GLU A 22 -0.01 -16.28 29.73
C GLU A 22 0.92 -15.48 30.64
N ASN A 23 2.04 -16.09 31.04
CA ASN A 23 2.98 -15.47 31.96
C ASN A 23 3.74 -14.33 31.27
N VAL A 24 4.14 -14.49 30.00
CA VAL A 24 4.75 -13.40 29.21
C VAL A 24 3.79 -12.21 29.07
N SER A 25 2.49 -12.48 28.89
CA SER A 25 1.45 -11.45 28.81
C SER A 25 1.33 -10.65 30.10
N VAL A 26 1.34 -11.32 31.25
CA VAL A 26 1.32 -10.68 32.57
C VAL A 26 2.62 -9.90 32.84
N LEU A 27 3.78 -10.51 32.57
CA LEU A 27 5.09 -9.92 32.85
C LEU A 27 5.38 -8.65 32.04
N LEU A 28 4.98 -8.63 30.77
CA LEU A 28 5.27 -7.52 29.86
C LEU A 28 4.07 -6.60 29.62
N GLY A 29 2.90 -6.90 30.18
CA GLY A 29 1.66 -6.14 29.97
C GLY A 29 1.15 -6.16 28.53
N VAL A 30 1.56 -7.15 27.73
CA VAL A 30 1.20 -7.27 26.32
C VAL A 30 0.02 -8.22 26.16
N GLY A 31 -0.96 -7.84 25.33
CA GLY A 31 -2.08 -8.73 25.00
C GLY A 31 -1.63 -10.02 24.30
N LYS A 32 -2.17 -11.17 24.73
CA LYS A 32 -1.84 -12.51 24.20
C LYS A 32 -1.93 -12.62 22.67
N THR A 33 -2.90 -11.94 22.06
CA THR A 33 -3.07 -11.91 20.59
C THR A 33 -1.89 -11.25 19.88
N SER A 34 -1.29 -10.22 20.48
CA SER A 34 -0.08 -9.57 19.93
C SER A 34 1.12 -10.49 20.03
N ILE A 35 1.29 -11.18 21.16
CA ILE A 35 2.38 -12.14 21.37
C ILE A 35 2.27 -13.28 20.34
N LYS A 36 1.09 -13.88 20.19
CA LYS A 36 0.84 -14.94 19.19
C LYS A 36 1.17 -14.48 17.77
N ARG A 37 0.81 -13.25 17.40
CA ARG A 37 1.13 -12.67 16.08
C ARG A 37 2.64 -12.52 15.88
N TRP A 38 3.39 -12.11 16.91
CA TRP A 38 4.84 -11.99 16.82
C TRP A 38 5.54 -13.34 16.73
N ILE A 39 5.07 -14.32 17.50
CA ILE A 39 5.57 -15.70 17.44
C ILE A 39 5.36 -16.26 16.03
N ALA A 40 4.14 -16.20 15.49
CA ALA A 40 3.85 -16.70 14.14
C ALA A 40 4.68 -15.97 13.05
N LEU A 41 4.93 -14.67 13.22
CA LEU A 41 5.80 -13.92 12.32
C LEU A 41 7.26 -14.39 12.43
N PHE A 42 7.75 -14.61 13.65
CA PHE A 42 9.09 -15.10 13.91
C PHE A 42 9.29 -16.52 13.35
N GLU A 43 8.34 -17.44 13.55
CA GLU A 43 8.39 -18.79 12.98
C GLU A 43 8.44 -18.77 11.45
N ARG A 44 7.72 -17.83 10.82
CA ARG A 44 7.67 -17.73 9.36
C ARG A 44 8.89 -17.04 8.74
N THR A 45 9.41 -16.00 9.40
CA THR A 45 10.38 -15.07 8.79
C THR A 45 11.71 -14.95 9.54
N GLY A 46 11.81 -15.54 10.73
CA GLY A 46 12.95 -15.36 11.65
C GLY A 46 13.01 -13.98 12.31
N ASN A 47 12.01 -13.11 12.12
CA ASN A 47 12.02 -11.74 12.63
C ASN A 47 10.68 -11.37 13.29
N VAL A 48 10.73 -10.43 14.25
CA VAL A 48 9.56 -9.91 14.99
C VAL A 48 8.96 -8.64 14.38
N VAL A 49 9.61 -8.14 13.32
CA VAL A 49 9.14 -7.00 12.53
C VAL A 49 8.98 -7.42 11.09
N ASN A 50 7.83 -7.07 10.51
CA ASN A 50 7.61 -7.20 9.09
C ASN A 50 8.18 -5.94 8.42
N ASP A 51 9.48 -5.97 8.12
CA ASP A 51 10.17 -4.90 7.38
C ASP A 51 9.90 -4.98 5.87
N ALA A 52 9.07 -5.93 5.40
CA ALA A 52 8.65 -5.95 4.01
C ALA A 52 7.97 -4.62 3.70
N VAL A 53 8.61 -3.85 2.81
CA VAL A 53 8.00 -2.65 2.22
C VAL A 53 6.66 -3.10 1.69
N ARG A 54 5.58 -2.59 2.27
CA ARG A 54 4.22 -2.86 1.83
C ARG A 54 4.20 -2.49 0.35
N GLN A 55 4.24 -3.49 -0.54
CA GLN A 55 4.19 -3.30 -1.98
C GLN A 55 2.93 -2.50 -2.23
N ARG A 56 3.10 -1.21 -2.53
CA ARG A 56 1.99 -0.32 -2.85
C ARG A 56 1.56 -0.70 -4.26
N SER A 57 0.86 -1.82 -4.40
CA SER A 57 0.26 -2.34 -5.63
C SER A 57 -0.87 -1.44 -6.19
N ALA A 58 -0.87 -0.16 -5.81
CA ALA A 58 -1.87 0.82 -6.19
C ALA A 58 -1.38 1.77 -7.29
N ARG A 59 -0.11 1.68 -7.70
CA ARG A 59 0.41 2.46 -8.82
C ARG A 59 0.18 1.71 -10.12
N TRP A 60 -0.17 2.44 -11.17
CA TRP A 60 -0.31 1.85 -12.48
C TRP A 60 1.07 1.45 -13.05
N PRO A 61 1.12 0.48 -13.97
CA PRO A 61 2.30 0.25 -14.80
C PRO A 61 2.69 1.52 -15.58
N THR A 62 3.97 1.66 -15.93
CA THR A 62 4.48 2.81 -16.71
C THR A 62 3.71 2.99 -18.02
N GLU A 63 3.38 1.88 -18.70
CA GLU A 63 2.63 1.87 -19.96
C GLU A 63 1.28 2.59 -19.86
N VAL A 64 0.59 2.45 -18.73
CA VAL A 64 -0.69 3.13 -18.48
C VAL A 64 -0.47 4.64 -18.31
N TYR A 65 0.59 5.04 -17.60
CA TYR A 65 0.92 6.46 -17.44
C TYR A 65 1.27 7.13 -18.77
N ASP A 66 2.02 6.45 -19.64
CA ASP A 66 2.38 6.96 -20.97
C ASP A 66 1.15 7.11 -21.88
N TYR A 67 0.22 6.15 -21.81
CA TYR A 67 -1.07 6.24 -22.51
C TYR A 67 -1.89 7.43 -22.02
N VAL A 68 -2.09 7.55 -20.70
CA VAL A 68 -2.86 8.65 -20.10
C VAL A 68 -2.23 10.01 -20.44
N HIS A 69 -0.91 10.11 -20.42
CA HIS A 69 -0.23 11.34 -20.83
C HIS A 69 -0.54 11.71 -22.28
N THR A 70 -0.47 10.74 -23.20
CA THR A 70 -0.78 10.92 -24.63
C THR A 70 -2.25 11.29 -24.83
N PHE A 71 -3.16 10.65 -24.11
CA PHE A 71 -4.59 10.94 -24.13
C PHE A 71 -4.88 12.39 -23.72
N ILE A 72 -4.28 12.87 -22.63
CA ILE A 72 -4.49 14.25 -22.15
C ILE A 72 -3.92 15.29 -23.11
N VAL A 73 -2.84 14.96 -23.83
CA VAL A 73 -2.25 15.86 -24.84
C VAL A 73 -3.18 15.96 -26.06
N ASN A 74 -3.77 14.85 -26.50
CA ASN A 74 -4.69 14.82 -27.63
C ASN A 74 -6.06 15.42 -27.29
N SER A 75 -6.54 15.16 -26.08
CA SER A 75 -7.86 15.56 -25.58
C SER A 75 -7.71 16.26 -24.23
N PRO A 76 -7.47 17.58 -24.21
CA PRO A 76 -7.27 18.32 -22.96
C PRO A 76 -8.56 18.60 -22.18
N CYS A 77 -9.70 18.56 -22.87
CA CYS A 77 -11.04 18.61 -22.29
C CYS A 77 -11.63 17.20 -22.29
N PHE A 78 -11.64 16.53 -21.15
CA PHE A 78 -12.21 15.20 -21.00
C PHE A 78 -12.90 15.07 -19.64
N TYR A 79 -13.88 14.19 -19.56
CA TYR A 79 -14.49 13.75 -18.31
C TYR A 79 -13.70 12.57 -17.72
N ILE A 80 -13.70 12.44 -16.39
CA ILE A 80 -12.97 11.34 -15.74
C ILE A 80 -13.56 9.98 -16.11
N GLU A 81 -14.87 9.95 -16.35
CA GLU A 81 -15.64 8.80 -16.80
C GLU A 81 -15.18 8.32 -18.19
N GLU A 82 -14.94 9.23 -19.13
CA GLU A 82 -14.41 8.90 -20.47
C GLU A 82 -13.02 8.27 -20.35
N LEU A 83 -12.14 8.86 -19.53
CA LEU A 83 -10.82 8.29 -19.29
C LEU A 83 -10.90 6.92 -18.61
N GLN A 84 -11.89 6.71 -17.74
CA GLN A 84 -12.12 5.42 -17.08
C GLN A 84 -12.56 4.34 -18.09
N GLU A 85 -13.47 4.66 -19.01
CA GLU A 85 -13.93 3.76 -20.06
C GLU A 85 -12.79 3.38 -21.02
N GLU A 86 -12.01 4.37 -21.46
CA GLU A 86 -10.83 4.16 -22.30
C GLU A 86 -9.78 3.27 -21.64
N LEU A 87 -9.53 3.48 -20.36
CA LEU A 87 -8.61 2.63 -19.58
C LEU A 87 -9.15 1.21 -19.42
N ALA A 88 -10.46 1.04 -19.20
CA ALA A 88 -11.09 -0.28 -19.10
C ALA A 88 -11.03 -1.05 -20.43
N LEU A 89 -11.20 -0.34 -21.55
CA LEU A 89 -11.14 -0.92 -22.89
C LEU A 89 -9.70 -1.32 -23.27
N ARG A 90 -8.72 -0.46 -22.99
CA ARG A 90 -7.33 -0.67 -23.40
C ARG A 90 -6.56 -1.60 -22.44
N PHE A 91 -6.87 -1.55 -21.15
CA PHE A 91 -6.19 -2.32 -20.11
C PHE A 91 -7.21 -3.09 -19.25
N PRO A 92 -7.78 -4.21 -19.76
CA PRO A 92 -8.81 -4.97 -19.05
C PRO A 92 -8.30 -5.64 -17.76
N GLU A 93 -6.99 -5.88 -17.65
CA GLU A 93 -6.33 -6.40 -16.44
C GLU A 93 -6.23 -5.35 -15.32
N LEU A 94 -6.46 -4.07 -15.62
CA LEU A 94 -6.32 -2.97 -14.67
C LEU A 94 -7.55 -2.92 -13.76
N THR A 95 -7.38 -3.24 -12.47
CA THR A 95 -8.50 -3.29 -11.51
C THR A 95 -8.67 -1.98 -10.72
N ASN A 96 -7.67 -1.10 -10.73
CA ASN A 96 -7.62 0.12 -9.94
C ASN A 96 -7.95 1.37 -10.79
N ILE A 97 -9.08 1.35 -11.50
CA ILE A 97 -9.51 2.42 -12.41
C ILE A 97 -10.62 3.32 -11.82
N SER A 98 -10.85 3.29 -10.51
CA SER A 98 -11.86 4.17 -9.91
C SER A 98 -11.54 5.65 -10.14
N SER A 99 -12.57 6.49 -10.26
CA SER A 99 -12.42 7.95 -10.43
C SER A 99 -11.46 8.59 -9.42
N ALA A 100 -11.48 8.12 -8.17
CA ALA A 100 -10.55 8.55 -7.13
C ALA A 100 -9.09 8.15 -7.42
N THR A 101 -8.87 6.95 -7.95
CA THR A 101 -7.53 6.47 -8.35
C THR A 101 -7.01 7.24 -9.55
N ILE A 102 -7.86 7.48 -10.56
CA ILE A 102 -7.51 8.30 -11.72
C ILE A 102 -7.15 9.73 -11.28
N CYS A 103 -7.99 10.39 -10.48
CA CYS A 103 -7.71 11.73 -9.96
C CYS A 103 -6.38 11.79 -9.19
N ARG A 104 -6.08 10.75 -8.41
CA ARG A 104 -4.83 10.63 -7.66
C ARG A 104 -3.63 10.49 -8.60
N ALA A 105 -3.73 9.60 -9.59
CA ALA A 105 -2.69 9.36 -10.59
C ALA A 105 -2.39 10.64 -11.39
N LEU A 106 -3.42 11.34 -11.86
CA LEU A 106 -3.30 12.60 -12.58
C LEU A 106 -2.57 13.67 -11.75
N ARG A 107 -2.98 13.86 -10.50
CA ARG A 107 -2.41 14.92 -9.65
C ARG A 107 -1.02 14.59 -9.13
N HIS A 108 -0.79 13.37 -8.65
CA HIS A 108 0.42 13.02 -7.92
C HIS A 108 1.50 12.40 -8.79
N ASP A 109 1.13 11.49 -9.70
CA ASP A 109 2.11 10.75 -10.50
C ASP A 109 2.42 11.50 -11.79
N LEU A 110 1.39 12.00 -12.50
CA LEU A 110 1.54 12.76 -13.75
C LEU A 110 1.70 14.28 -13.54
N LYS A 111 1.52 14.78 -12.32
CA LYS A 111 1.59 16.22 -11.96
C LYS A 111 0.70 17.13 -12.83
N VAL A 112 -0.38 16.58 -13.35
CA VAL A 112 -1.38 17.30 -14.13
C VAL A 112 -2.28 18.05 -13.16
N SER A 113 -2.03 19.35 -13.02
CA SER A 113 -2.89 20.24 -12.23
C SER A 113 -4.05 20.76 -13.07
N ARG A 114 -5.12 21.22 -12.40
CA ARG A 114 -6.24 21.91 -13.03
C ARG A 114 -5.78 23.05 -13.95
N LYS A 115 -4.78 23.83 -13.53
CA LYS A 115 -4.19 24.91 -14.34
C LYS A 115 -3.55 24.41 -15.64
N VAL A 116 -2.92 23.24 -15.60
CA VAL A 116 -2.30 22.63 -16.80
C VAL A 116 -3.38 22.17 -17.77
N LEU A 117 -4.45 21.55 -17.27
CA LEU A 117 -5.60 21.16 -18.10
C LEU A 117 -6.30 22.39 -18.69
N GLU A 118 -6.61 23.40 -17.87
CA GLU A 118 -7.24 24.65 -18.32
C GLU A 118 -6.41 25.42 -19.34
N LYS A 119 -5.07 25.35 -19.26
CA LYS A 119 -4.17 25.96 -20.26
C LYS A 119 -4.18 25.19 -21.59
N ARG A 120 -4.29 23.86 -21.56
CA ARG A 120 -4.30 23.03 -22.77
C ARG A 120 -5.66 23.03 -23.47
N ALA A 121 -6.73 23.30 -22.71
CA ALA A 121 -8.10 23.43 -23.21
C ALA A 121 -8.37 24.74 -23.99
N ARG A 122 -7.45 25.70 -23.97
CA ARG A 122 -7.54 27.02 -24.63
C ARG A 122 -6.62 27.07 -25.84
#